data_AF-A0A9E3YWA7-F1
#
_entry.id   AF-A0A9E3YWA7-F1
#
_cell.length_a   1.000
_cell.length_b   1.000
_cell.length_c   1.000
_cell.angle_alpha   90.00
_cell.angle_beta   90.00
_cell.angle_gamma   90.00
#
_symmetry.space_group_name_H-M   'P 1'
#
loop_
_entity.id
_entity.type
_entity.pdbx_description
1 polymer ?
#
loop_
_entity_poly.entity_id
_entity_poly.type
_entity_poly.pdbx_seq_one_letter_code
_entity_poly.pdbx_strand_id
1 'polypeptide(L)'
;MAAGNAEAAAHGVHELWMRGEFAAVIESRLERLWVRCAAGIPEWLPMQHVDWLPLAYEIAARFRPAARGRYNVYLVLLDFSDRRGGDPYGVYVGMSHYSPAQRFDQHKAGIRASGSVLKRGLELLQGPALHLQRISRAEALRIERDLAAALAAAGLTVEGGH
;
A
#
# COMPACT_ATOMS: atom_id res chain seq x y z
N MET A 1 -30.95 2.87 -9.02
CA MET A 1 -29.87 2.31 -9.87
C MET A 1 -28.84 1.67 -8.95
N ALA A 2 -28.45 0.43 -9.26
CA ALA A 2 -27.95 -0.53 -8.28
C ALA A 2 -26.50 -0.29 -7.82
N ALA A 3 -26.22 -0.59 -6.54
CA ALA A 3 -24.90 -0.53 -5.90
C ALA A 3 -23.79 -1.25 -6.71
N GLY A 4 -24.13 -2.27 -7.49
CA GLY A 4 -23.17 -2.99 -8.34
C GLY A 4 -22.52 -2.15 -9.45
N ASN A 5 -23.12 -1.03 -9.88
CA ASN A 5 -22.48 -0.13 -10.85
C ASN A 5 -21.47 0.81 -10.18
N ALA A 6 -21.67 1.12 -8.90
CA ALA A 6 -20.81 2.01 -8.14
C ALA A 6 -19.50 1.32 -7.77
N GLU A 7 -19.56 0.07 -7.31
CA GLU A 7 -18.39 -0.74 -6.97
C GLU A 7 -17.54 -1.07 -8.21
N ALA A 8 -18.17 -1.45 -9.32
CA ALA A 8 -17.44 -1.69 -10.57
C ALA A 8 -16.74 -0.42 -11.09
N ALA A 9 -17.39 0.73 -10.98
CA ALA A 9 -16.79 2.01 -11.36
C ALA A 9 -15.70 2.46 -10.38
N ALA A 10 -15.84 2.16 -9.08
CA ALA A 10 -14.81 2.35 -8.07
C ALA A 10 -13.56 1.55 -8.42
N HIS A 11 -13.71 0.28 -8.80
CA HIS A 11 -12.58 -0.56 -9.23
C HIS A 11 -11.88 0.02 -10.46
N GLY A 12 -12.64 0.57 -11.42
CA GLY A 12 -12.05 1.24 -12.58
C GLY A 12 -11.23 2.49 -12.23
N VAL A 13 -11.68 3.30 -11.27
CA VAL A 13 -10.92 4.46 -10.78
C VAL A 13 -9.64 4.00 -10.07
N HIS A 14 -9.75 2.99 -9.22
CA HIS A 14 -8.61 2.39 -8.54
C HIS A 14 -7.59 1.81 -9.52
N GLU A 15 -8.03 1.13 -10.57
CA GLU A 15 -7.16 0.56 -11.59
C GLU A 15 -6.39 1.63 -12.39
N LEU A 16 -7.04 2.73 -12.78
CA LEU A 16 -6.37 3.86 -13.46
C LEU A 16 -5.27 4.44 -12.59
N TRP A 17 -5.57 4.62 -11.31
CA TRP A 17 -4.61 5.12 -10.34
C TRP A 17 -3.44 4.14 -10.11
N MET A 18 -3.71 2.84 -10.02
CA MET A 18 -2.69 1.78 -9.93
C MET A 18 -1.77 1.72 -11.17
N ARG A 19 -2.26 2.18 -12.33
CA ARG A 19 -1.51 2.25 -13.58
C ARG A 19 -0.72 3.56 -13.75
N GLY A 20 -0.80 4.48 -12.78
CA GLY A 20 -0.10 5.75 -12.82
C GLY A 20 -0.66 6.73 -13.85
N GLU A 21 -1.97 6.64 -14.15
CA GLU A 21 -2.64 7.58 -15.05
C GLU A 21 -2.60 9.01 -14.50
N PHE A 22 -2.77 9.98 -15.41
CA PHE A 22 -2.71 11.40 -15.03
C PHE A 22 -3.77 11.77 -13.99
N ALA A 23 -3.36 12.54 -12.97
CA ALA A 23 -4.23 12.99 -11.87
C ALA A 23 -5.54 13.63 -12.36
N ALA A 24 -5.48 14.49 -13.39
CA ALA A 24 -6.66 15.14 -13.98
C ALA A 24 -7.69 14.13 -14.54
N VAL A 25 -7.23 12.98 -15.06
CA VAL A 25 -8.11 11.91 -15.57
C VAL A 25 -8.78 11.18 -14.41
N ILE A 26 -8.02 10.89 -13.35
CA ILE A 26 -8.49 10.19 -12.15
C ILE A 26 -9.50 11.07 -11.39
N GLU A 27 -9.19 12.35 -11.18
CA GLU A 27 -10.08 13.33 -10.53
C GLU A 27 -11.40 13.48 -11.28
N SER A 28 -11.35 13.64 -12.61
CA SER A 28 -12.55 13.71 -13.44
C SER A 28 -13.39 12.43 -13.39
N ARG A 29 -12.77 11.25 -13.22
CA ARG A 29 -13.48 9.97 -13.09
C ARG A 29 -14.09 9.82 -11.69
N LEU A 30 -13.37 10.23 -10.65
CA LEU A 30 -13.83 10.23 -9.26
C LEU A 30 -14.99 11.20 -9.06
N GLU A 31 -14.92 12.41 -9.62
CA GLU A 31 -16.00 13.40 -9.60
C GLU A 31 -17.27 12.86 -10.26
N ARG A 32 -17.14 12.24 -11.45
CA ARG A 32 -18.28 11.61 -12.13
C ARG A 32 -18.88 10.45 -11.34
N LEU A 33 -18.06 9.70 -10.61
CA LEU A 33 -18.51 8.63 -9.73
C LEU A 33 -19.26 9.18 -8.52
N TRP A 34 -18.76 10.25 -7.91
CA TRP A 34 -19.42 10.98 -6.82
C TRP A 34 -20.78 11.53 -7.23
N VAL A 35 -20.86 12.24 -8.36
CA VAL A 35 -22.13 12.83 -8.83
C VAL A 35 -23.20 11.76 -9.14
N ARG A 36 -22.79 10.58 -9.64
CA ARG A 36 -23.73 9.55 -10.10
C ARG A 36 -24.05 8.48 -9.09
N CYS A 37 -23.14 8.20 -8.16
CA CYS A 37 -23.17 6.99 -7.35
C CYS A 37 -22.69 7.19 -5.91
N ALA A 38 -22.69 8.41 -5.36
CA ALA A 38 -22.21 8.73 -4.00
C ALA A 38 -22.59 7.69 -2.93
N ALA A 39 -23.87 7.28 -2.87
CA ALA A 39 -24.38 6.37 -1.85
C ALA A 39 -23.89 4.91 -1.98
N GLY A 40 -23.28 4.54 -3.12
CA GLY A 40 -22.72 3.21 -3.38
C GLY A 40 -21.21 3.20 -3.55
N ILE A 41 -20.55 4.34 -3.30
CA ILE A 41 -19.09 4.41 -3.32
C ILE A 41 -18.58 3.58 -2.14
N PRO A 42 -17.72 2.58 -2.38
CA PRO A 42 -17.17 1.80 -1.29
C PRO A 42 -16.32 2.66 -0.37
N GLU A 43 -16.31 2.34 0.93
CA GLU A 43 -15.52 3.06 1.94
C GLU A 43 -14.01 3.03 1.67
N TRP A 44 -13.54 2.13 0.80
CA TRP A 44 -12.16 2.06 0.34
C TRP A 44 -11.83 3.03 -0.81
N LEU A 45 -12.82 3.68 -1.42
CA LEU A 45 -12.66 4.58 -2.59
C LEU A 45 -12.77 6.10 -2.30
N PRO A 46 -12.68 6.59 -1.06
CA PRO A 46 -11.86 7.76 -0.83
C PRO A 46 -10.43 7.25 -0.62
N MET A 47 -9.68 7.04 -1.70
CA MET A 47 -8.24 6.81 -1.56
C MET A 47 -7.65 8.10 -1.00
N GLN A 48 -7.11 8.01 0.20
CA GLN A 48 -6.38 9.12 0.79
C GLN A 48 -5.24 9.49 -0.16
N HIS A 49 -5.15 10.75 -0.54
CA HIS A 49 -4.06 11.22 -1.39
C HIS A 49 -2.77 11.10 -0.57
N VAL A 50 -1.83 10.28 -1.06
CA VAL A 50 -0.52 10.07 -0.44
C VAL A 50 0.54 10.59 -1.42
N ASP A 51 1.03 11.80 -1.16
CA ASP A 51 1.92 12.55 -2.05
C ASP A 51 3.19 11.77 -2.43
N TRP A 52 3.74 11.00 -1.50
CA TRP A 52 4.97 10.22 -1.70
C TRP A 52 4.76 8.85 -2.35
N LEU A 53 3.53 8.47 -2.69
CA LEU A 53 3.25 7.13 -3.20
C LEU A 53 3.94 6.83 -4.54
N PRO A 54 4.00 7.75 -5.54
CA PRO A 54 4.81 7.56 -6.74
C PRO A 54 6.29 7.29 -6.43
N LEU A 55 6.88 8.00 -5.45
CA LEU A 55 8.26 7.78 -5.01
C LEU A 55 8.45 6.37 -4.41
N ALA A 56 7.46 5.86 -3.66
CA ALA A 56 7.52 4.49 -3.15
C ALA A 56 7.52 3.45 -4.29
N TYR A 57 6.77 3.66 -5.38
CA TYR A 57 6.85 2.82 -6.59
C TYR A 57 8.24 2.87 -7.23
N GLU A 58 8.78 4.08 -7.42
CA GLU A 58 10.10 4.26 -8.03
C GLU A 58 11.21 3.57 -7.23
N ILE A 59 11.18 3.70 -5.91
CA ILE A 59 12.16 3.06 -5.02
C ILE A 59 11.99 1.54 -5.05
N ALA A 60 10.76 1.04 -4.89
CA ALA A 60 10.49 -0.40 -4.88
C ALA A 60 10.85 -1.08 -6.22
N ALA A 61 10.69 -0.38 -7.35
CA ALA A 61 11.04 -0.87 -8.68
C ALA A 61 12.55 -1.15 -8.86
N ARG A 62 13.42 -0.54 -8.04
CA ARG A 62 14.88 -0.77 -8.04
C ARG A 62 15.25 -2.14 -7.49
N PHE A 63 14.35 -2.78 -6.73
CA PHE A 63 14.60 -4.08 -6.11
C PHE A 63 14.16 -5.20 -7.04
N ARG A 64 15.11 -6.07 -7.40
CA ARG A 64 14.86 -7.29 -8.17
C ARG A 64 15.33 -8.50 -7.35
N PRO A 65 14.46 -9.49 -7.11
CA PRO A 65 14.85 -10.70 -6.42
C PRO A 65 15.66 -11.61 -7.34
N ALA A 66 16.77 -12.15 -6.85
CA ALA A 66 17.61 -13.09 -7.58
C ALA A 66 17.14 -14.55 -7.48
N ALA A 67 16.32 -14.88 -6.48
CA ALA A 67 15.91 -16.25 -6.20
C ALA A 67 14.43 -16.37 -5.82
N ARG A 68 13.79 -17.42 -6.34
CA ARG A 68 12.38 -17.78 -6.06
C ARG A 68 12.24 -18.51 -4.73
N GLY A 69 11.03 -18.50 -4.18
CA GLY A 69 10.71 -19.17 -2.92
C GLY A 69 9.26 -19.00 -2.50
N ARG A 70 9.03 -18.92 -1.19
CA ARG A 70 7.70 -18.86 -0.56
C ARG A 70 7.47 -17.60 0.27
N TYR A 71 8.40 -16.66 0.25
CA TYR A 71 8.30 -15.40 0.99
C TYR A 71 7.84 -14.26 0.10
N ASN A 72 7.23 -13.27 0.72
CA ASN A 72 6.64 -12.10 0.09
C ASN A 72 7.09 -10.87 0.87
N VAL A 73 7.47 -9.81 0.17
CA VAL A 73 7.63 -8.46 0.77
C VAL A 73 6.31 -7.71 0.58
N TYR A 74 5.93 -6.90 1.56
CA TYR A 74 4.69 -6.13 1.53
C TYR A 74 4.86 -4.78 2.20
N LEU A 75 4.05 -3.83 1.76
CA LEU A 75 3.98 -2.47 2.29
C LEU A 75 2.58 -2.22 2.87
N VAL A 76 2.51 -1.54 4.01
CA VAL A 76 1.24 -1.10 4.62
C VAL A 76 1.29 0.42 4.81
N LEU A 77 0.24 1.11 4.42
CA LEU A 77 0.04 2.53 4.72
C LEU A 77 -0.25 2.71 6.21
N LEU A 78 0.48 3.60 6.86
CA LEU A 78 0.34 3.91 8.28
C LEU A 78 -0.23 5.32 8.48
N ASP A 79 -1.10 5.46 9.47
CA ASP A 79 -1.61 6.74 9.95
C ASP A 79 -0.70 7.34 11.03
N PHE A 80 -0.17 8.52 10.72
CA PHE A 80 0.60 9.39 11.61
C PHE A 80 0.00 10.80 11.70
N SER A 81 -1.28 10.97 11.34
CA SER A 81 -2.00 12.26 11.41
C SER A 81 -2.06 12.87 12.82
N ASP A 82 -1.87 12.04 13.85
CA ASP A 82 -1.74 12.46 15.26
C ASP A 82 -0.39 13.10 15.60
N ARG A 83 0.64 12.95 14.75
CA ARG A 83 1.96 13.58 14.94
C ARG A 83 1.94 15.00 14.37
N ARG A 84 2.37 15.98 15.19
CA ARG A 84 2.50 17.37 14.73
C ARG A 84 3.74 17.54 13.85
N GLY A 85 3.58 18.21 12.71
CA GLY A 85 4.72 18.74 11.93
C GLY A 85 5.39 17.76 10.97
N GLY A 86 4.66 16.76 10.46
CA GLY A 86 5.16 15.83 9.44
C GLY A 86 4.05 15.39 8.49
N ASP A 87 4.40 14.51 7.55
CA ASP A 87 3.43 13.86 6.66
C ASP A 87 2.43 13.04 7.50
N PRO A 88 1.11 13.17 7.27
CA PRO A 88 0.11 12.38 7.98
C PRO A 88 0.24 10.88 7.71
N TYR A 89 1.02 10.47 6.71
CA TYR A 89 1.19 9.08 6.32
C TYR A 89 2.64 8.61 6.42
N GLY A 90 2.78 7.34 6.76
CA GLY A 90 4.04 6.62 6.67
C GLY A 90 3.83 5.23 6.08
N VAL A 91 4.90 4.45 6.05
CA VAL A 91 4.90 3.12 5.45
C VAL A 91 5.52 2.11 6.38
N TYR A 92 4.87 0.96 6.54
CA TYR A 92 5.47 -0.21 7.15
C TYR A 92 5.98 -1.15 6.05
N VAL A 93 7.24 -1.59 6.15
CA VAL A 93 7.83 -2.60 5.28
C VAL A 93 8.00 -3.90 6.05
N GLY A 94 7.45 -4.98 5.51
CA GLY A 94 7.52 -6.29 6.13
C GLY A 94 7.74 -7.42 5.13
N MET A 95 8.18 -8.58 5.62
CA MET A 95 8.14 -9.85 4.88
C MET A 95 7.40 -10.97 5.61
N SER A 96 6.89 -11.94 4.85
CA SER A 96 6.22 -13.12 5.41
C SER A 96 6.20 -14.30 4.43
N HIS A 97 6.09 -15.52 4.95
CA HIS A 97 5.73 -16.70 4.15
C HIS A 97 4.23 -16.81 3.87
N TYR A 98 3.39 -16.02 4.57
CA TYR A 98 1.97 -15.85 4.25
C TYR A 98 1.79 -14.87 3.09
N SER A 99 0.60 -14.84 2.49
CA SER A 99 0.27 -13.77 1.54
C SER A 99 0.22 -12.41 2.26
N PRO A 100 0.51 -11.29 1.58
CA PRO A 100 0.42 -9.95 2.18
C PRO A 100 -0.94 -9.68 2.84
N ALA A 101 -2.04 -10.01 2.16
CA ALA A 101 -3.40 -9.88 2.68
C ALA A 101 -3.59 -10.65 3.99
N GLN A 102 -3.26 -11.95 3.98
CA GLN A 102 -3.38 -12.79 5.18
C GLN A 102 -2.51 -12.26 6.33
N ARG A 103 -1.30 -11.76 6.03
CA ARG A 103 -0.40 -11.25 7.06
C ARG A 103 -0.92 -9.94 7.65
N PHE A 104 -1.50 -9.06 6.83
CA PHE A 104 -2.15 -7.85 7.29
C PHE A 104 -3.34 -8.17 8.20
N ASP A 105 -4.21 -9.10 7.82
CA ASP A 105 -5.34 -9.55 8.66
C ASP A 105 -4.85 -10.09 10.00
N GLN A 106 -3.77 -10.89 10.00
CA GLN A 106 -3.15 -11.37 11.24
C GLN A 106 -2.66 -10.20 12.11
N HIS A 107 -2.03 -9.18 11.52
CA HIS A 107 -1.62 -7.99 12.27
C HIS A 107 -2.82 -7.26 12.88
N LYS A 108 -3.90 -7.05 12.10
CA LYS A 108 -5.12 -6.38 12.58
C LYS A 108 -5.87 -7.20 13.64
N ALA A 109 -5.73 -8.53 13.61
CA ALA A 109 -6.25 -9.43 14.63
C ALA A 109 -5.33 -9.60 15.86
N GLY A 110 -4.18 -8.90 15.91
CA GLY A 110 -3.22 -9.00 17.02
C GLY A 110 -2.36 -10.28 17.03
N ILE A 111 -2.42 -11.09 15.96
CA ILE A 111 -1.71 -12.37 15.87
C ILE A 111 -0.27 -12.14 15.43
N ARG A 112 0.67 -12.25 16.39
CA ARG A 112 2.10 -11.96 16.18
C ARG A 112 2.29 -10.58 15.53
N ALA A 113 1.50 -9.60 15.96
CA ALA A 113 1.37 -8.35 15.26
C ALA A 113 2.56 -7.41 15.47
N SER A 114 2.87 -6.60 14.45
CA SER A 114 3.64 -5.38 14.60
C SER A 114 2.76 -4.34 15.29
N GLY A 115 3.26 -3.72 16.36
CA GLY A 115 2.53 -2.68 17.07
C GLY A 115 2.13 -1.51 16.18
N SER A 116 3.00 -1.14 15.22
CA SER A 116 2.76 -0.06 14.25
C SER A 116 1.61 -0.42 13.30
N VAL A 117 1.60 -1.63 12.74
CA VAL A 117 0.52 -2.08 11.83
C VAL A 117 -0.80 -2.30 12.58
N LEU A 118 -0.76 -2.90 13.78
CA LEU A 118 -1.95 -3.11 14.59
C LEU A 118 -2.66 -1.78 14.89
N LYS A 119 -1.90 -0.79 15.41
CA LYS A 119 -2.44 0.50 15.85
C LYS A 119 -2.72 1.48 14.72
N ARG A 120 -1.88 1.50 13.68
CA ARG A 120 -1.86 2.58 12.67
C ARG A 120 -2.02 2.08 11.24
N GLY A 121 -2.03 0.77 11.00
CA GLY A 121 -2.18 0.21 9.65
C GLY A 121 -3.57 0.51 9.09
N LEU A 122 -3.61 1.25 7.99
CA LEU A 122 -4.79 1.63 7.24
C LEU A 122 -5.11 0.61 6.16
N GLU A 123 -4.15 0.36 5.25
CA GLU A 123 -4.35 -0.55 4.11
C GLU A 123 -3.03 -1.11 3.57
N LEU A 124 -3.13 -2.16 2.73
CA LEU A 124 -2.00 -2.72 2.01
C LEU A 124 -1.72 -1.95 0.72
N LEU A 125 -0.48 -1.48 0.57
CA LEU A 125 0.02 -0.90 -0.67
C LEU A 125 0.49 -2.03 -1.59
N GLN A 126 -0.46 -2.67 -2.28
CA GLN A 126 -0.15 -3.86 -3.09
C GLN A 126 0.81 -3.53 -4.24
N GLY A 127 0.53 -2.46 -4.98
CA GLY A 127 1.21 -2.12 -6.24
C GLY A 127 2.74 -2.07 -6.15
N PRO A 128 3.33 -1.28 -5.24
CA PRO A 128 4.79 -1.15 -5.13
C PRO A 128 5.52 -2.49 -4.87
N ALA A 129 4.84 -3.48 -4.26
CA ALA A 129 5.45 -4.76 -3.87
C ALA A 129 5.03 -5.96 -4.76
N LEU A 130 4.20 -5.77 -5.79
CA LEU A 130 3.65 -6.89 -6.58
C LEU A 130 4.72 -7.79 -7.23
N HIS A 131 5.87 -7.23 -7.62
CA HIS A 131 6.98 -8.00 -8.20
C HIS A 131 7.88 -8.68 -7.14
N LEU A 132 7.65 -8.42 -5.85
CA LEU A 132 8.44 -8.91 -4.72
C LEU A 132 7.76 -10.09 -4.01
N GLN A 133 7.06 -10.92 -4.80
CA GLN A 133 6.27 -12.06 -4.31
C GLN A 133 6.92 -13.41 -4.66
N ARG A 134 6.75 -14.39 -3.79
CA ARG A 134 7.28 -15.77 -3.94
C ARG A 134 8.79 -15.80 -4.20
N ILE A 135 9.53 -15.11 -3.36
CA ILE A 135 11.00 -15.02 -3.37
C ILE A 135 11.60 -15.89 -2.26
N SER A 136 12.91 -16.13 -2.34
CA SER A 136 13.62 -16.87 -1.30
C SER A 136 13.60 -16.10 0.03
N ARG A 137 13.74 -16.80 1.16
CA ARG A 137 13.78 -16.15 2.48
C ARG A 137 14.92 -15.14 2.58
N ALA A 138 16.10 -15.49 2.05
CA ALA A 138 17.28 -14.63 2.07
C ALA A 138 17.05 -13.34 1.27
N GLU A 139 16.41 -13.46 0.10
CA GLU A 139 16.05 -12.29 -0.71
C GLU A 139 14.98 -11.43 -0.03
N ALA A 140 13.98 -12.05 0.61
CA ALA A 140 12.96 -11.30 1.34
C ALA A 140 13.55 -10.48 2.50
N LEU A 141 14.43 -11.07 3.30
CA LEU A 141 15.14 -10.36 4.39
C LEU A 141 16.00 -9.21 3.85
N ARG A 142 16.77 -9.46 2.79
CA ARG A 142 17.62 -8.44 2.17
C ARG A 142 16.77 -7.28 1.64
N ILE A 143 15.73 -7.58 0.86
CA ILE A 143 14.88 -6.58 0.23
C ILE A 143 14.05 -5.83 1.27
N GLU A 144 13.49 -6.48 2.28
CA GLU A 144 12.76 -5.83 3.38
C GLU A 144 13.60 -4.74 4.05
N ARG A 145 14.81 -5.09 4.48
CA ARG A 145 15.76 -4.15 5.11
C ARG A 145 16.18 -3.03 4.16
N ASP A 146 16.65 -3.38 2.96
CA ASP A 146 17.22 -2.41 2.03
C ASP A 146 16.15 -1.46 1.46
N LEU A 147 14.91 -1.96 1.24
CA LEU A 147 13.77 -1.14 0.82
C LEU A 147 13.34 -0.17 1.92
N ALA A 148 13.24 -0.64 3.18
CA ALA A 148 12.93 0.22 4.31
C ALA A 148 13.96 1.36 4.45
N ALA A 149 15.25 1.02 4.34
CA ALA A 149 16.33 2.02 4.39
C ALA A 149 16.25 3.02 3.22
N ALA A 150 15.95 2.56 1.99
CA ALA A 150 15.83 3.43 0.83
C ALA A 150 14.64 4.39 0.92
N LEU A 151 13.49 3.92 1.43
CA LEU A 151 12.31 4.76 1.65
C LEU A 151 12.58 5.81 2.74
N ALA A 152 13.25 5.42 3.84
CA ALA A 152 13.63 6.33 4.91
C ALA A 152 14.64 7.38 4.44
N ALA A 153 15.64 6.98 3.64
CA ALA A 153 16.62 7.89 3.05
C ALA A 153 15.98 8.91 2.08
N ALA A 154 14.83 8.56 1.50
CA ALA A 154 14.04 9.47 0.66
C ALA A 154 13.09 10.38 1.45
N GLY A 155 13.15 10.34 2.79
CA GLY A 155 12.41 11.24 3.68
C GLY A 155 11.06 10.71 4.17
N LEU A 156 10.67 9.48 3.82
CA LEU A 156 9.41 8.89 4.29
C LEU A 156 9.51 8.46 5.76
N THR A 157 8.40 8.53 6.48
CA THR A 157 8.29 7.88 7.80
C THR A 157 8.15 6.37 7.60
N VAL A 158 9.17 5.60 7.99
CA VAL A 158 9.21 4.15 7.79
C VAL A 158 9.22 3.40 9.12
N GLU A 159 8.45 2.32 9.19
CA GLU A 159 8.44 1.34 10.28
C GLU A 159 8.74 -0.07 9.72
N GLY A 160 9.30 -0.98 10.54
CA GLY A 160 9.71 -2.31 10.10
C GLY A 160 11.12 -2.35 9.50
N GLY A 161 11.37 -3.25 8.54
CA GLY A 161 12.69 -3.33 7.90
C GLY A 161 13.81 -4.00 8.71
N HIS A 162 13.48 -4.95 9.60
CA HIS A 162 14.42 -5.58 10.54
C HIS A 162 15.13 -6.81 9.99
#